data_AF-A0A2E6H8I6-F1
#
_entry.id   AF-A0A2E6H8I6-F1
#
_cell.length_a   1.000
_cell.length_b   1.000
_cell.length_c   1.000
_cell.angle_alpha   90.00
_cell.angle_beta   90.00
_cell.angle_gamma   90.00
#
_symmetry.space_group_name_H-M   'P 1'
#
loop_
_entity.id
_entity.type
_entity.pdbx_description
1 polymer ?
#
loop_
_entity_poly.entity_id
_entity_poly.type
_entity_poly.pdbx_seq_one_letter_code
_entity_poly.pdbx_strand_id
1 'polypeptide(L)'
;MINLLGSLVQPVTGLLDKFIEDKDQKNQLAHEISTMAERHAQELAKGQLEINKAEAQSRNVFVAGWRPFIGWVCGVAMAYNYVVQPILIFTLAQFDYLVALPALDLGEMMPVLMGMLGLGSLRSFEKYKGIAK
;
A
#
# COMPACT_ATOMS: atom_id res chain seq x y z
N MET A 1 6.12 -9.25 -1.44
CA MET A 1 6.47 -10.58 -0.92
C MET A 1 5.82 -11.57 -1.85
N ILE A 2 6.64 -12.38 -2.53
CA ILE A 2 6.26 -13.20 -3.69
C ILE A 2 5.03 -14.03 -3.33
N ASN A 3 3.96 -13.90 -4.13
CA ASN A 3 2.77 -14.77 -4.05
C ASN A 3 3.14 -16.17 -4.57
N LEU A 4 4.06 -16.84 -3.86
CA LEU A 4 4.61 -18.15 -4.19
C LEU A 4 3.46 -19.15 -4.39
N LEU A 5 2.45 -19.08 -3.52
CA LEU A 5 1.25 -19.91 -3.61
C LEU A 5 0.50 -19.69 -4.92
N GLY A 6 0.13 -18.45 -5.27
CA GLY A 6 -0.56 -18.14 -6.54
C GLY A 6 0.23 -18.55 -7.79
N SER A 7 1.56 -18.41 -7.77
CA SER A 7 2.45 -18.83 -8.86
C SER A 7 2.62 -20.35 -8.97
N LEU A 8 2.40 -21.09 -7.88
CA LEU A 8 2.44 -22.55 -7.82
C LEU A 8 1.09 -23.18 -8.21
N VAL A 9 -0.03 -22.47 -8.07
CA VAL A 9 -1.36 -22.98 -8.46
C VAL A 9 -1.40 -23.38 -9.94
N GLN A 10 -0.82 -22.58 -10.84
CA GLN A 10 -0.86 -22.84 -12.29
C GLN A 10 -0.12 -24.13 -12.71
N PRO A 11 1.15 -24.35 -12.33
CA PRO A 11 1.82 -25.63 -12.61
C PRO A 11 1.19 -26.82 -11.87
N VAL A 12 0.63 -26.61 -10.66
CA VAL A 12 -0.10 -27.66 -9.94
C VAL A 12 -1.41 -28.03 -10.65
N THR A 13 -2.14 -27.06 -11.22
CA THR A 13 -3.33 -27.36 -12.06
C THR A 13 -2.99 -28.08 -13.36
N GLY A 14 -1.84 -27.81 -13.97
CA GLY A 14 -1.35 -28.56 -15.14
C GLY A 14 -0.88 -29.97 -14.81
N LEU A 15 -0.44 -30.24 -13.58
CA LEU A 15 -0.15 -31.57 -13.07
C LEU A 15 -1.43 -32.34 -12.66
N LEU A 16 -2.43 -31.64 -12.10
CA LEU A 16 -3.75 -32.21 -11.80
C LEU A 16 -4.49 -32.64 -13.08
N ASP A 17 -4.36 -31.90 -14.19
CA ASP A 17 -4.93 -32.27 -15.50
C ASP A 17 -4.39 -33.59 -16.07
N LYS A 18 -3.23 -34.08 -15.59
CA LYS A 18 -2.65 -35.37 -16.00
C LYS A 18 -3.06 -36.55 -15.12
N PHE A 19 -3.63 -36.30 -13.94
CA PHE A 19 -3.87 -37.34 -12.93
C PHE A 19 -5.31 -37.40 -12.41
N ILE A 20 -6.17 -36.43 -12.74
CA ILE A 20 -7.57 -36.39 -12.30
C ILE A 20 -8.48 -36.21 -13.52
N GLU A 21 -9.23 -37.25 -13.84
CA GLU A 21 -10.15 -37.32 -14.98
C GLU A 21 -11.52 -36.65 -14.68
N ASP A 22 -11.81 -36.37 -13.40
CA ASP A 22 -13.11 -35.87 -12.92
C ASP A 22 -13.13 -34.33 -12.75
N LYS A 23 -13.97 -33.66 -13.55
CA LYS A 23 -14.09 -32.19 -13.60
C LYS A 23 -14.65 -31.58 -12.32
N ASP A 24 -15.46 -32.31 -11.56
CA ASP A 24 -16.07 -31.78 -10.34
C ASP A 24 -15.08 -31.72 -9.18
N GLN A 25 -14.18 -32.70 -9.07
CA GLN A 25 -13.09 -32.67 -8.08
C GLN A 25 -12.08 -31.56 -8.38
N LYS A 26 -11.79 -31.29 -9.66
CA LYS A 26 -10.93 -30.18 -10.09
C LYS A 26 -11.50 -28.82 -9.70
N ASN A 27 -12.81 -28.61 -9.91
CA ASN A 27 -13.47 -27.36 -9.55
C ASN A 27 -13.53 -27.15 -8.03
N GLN A 28 -13.75 -28.22 -7.26
CA GLN A 28 -13.69 -28.17 -5.80
C GLN A 28 -12.29 -27.83 -5.30
N LEU A 29 -11.24 -28.50 -5.82
CA LEU A 29 -9.85 -28.20 -5.45
C LEU A 29 -9.43 -26.79 -5.86
N ALA A 30 -9.83 -26.31 -7.04
CA ALA A 30 -9.56 -24.94 -7.46
C ALA A 30 -10.24 -23.91 -6.55
N HIS A 31 -11.46 -24.19 -6.09
CA HIS A 31 -12.18 -23.35 -5.15
C HIS A 31 -11.57 -23.39 -3.74
N GLU A 32 -11.15 -24.56 -3.25
CA GLU A 32 -10.45 -24.69 -1.98
C GLU A 32 -9.10 -23.94 -2.01
N ILE A 33 -8.36 -24.03 -3.12
CA ILE A 33 -7.12 -23.30 -3.34
C ILE A 33 -7.37 -21.79 -3.36
N SER A 34 -8.40 -21.31 -4.08
CA SER A 34 -8.73 -19.88 -4.09
C SER A 34 -9.14 -19.38 -2.70
N THR A 35 -9.94 -20.17 -2.00
CA THR A 35 -10.39 -19.87 -0.64
C THR A 35 -9.22 -19.84 0.34
N MET A 36 -8.28 -20.77 0.22
CA MET A 36 -7.07 -20.81 1.04
C MET A 36 -6.15 -19.61 0.75
N ALA A 37 -5.99 -19.23 -0.53
CA ALA A 37 -5.22 -18.06 -0.92
C ALA A 37 -5.83 -16.76 -0.35
N GLU A 38 -7.16 -16.61 -0.38
CA GLU A 38 -7.85 -15.48 0.24
C GLU A 38 -7.70 -15.46 1.76
N ARG A 39 -7.84 -16.62 2.43
CA ARG A 39 -7.64 -16.75 3.88
C ARG A 39 -6.23 -16.34 4.28
N HIS A 40 -5.20 -16.81 3.59
CA HIS A 40 -3.82 -16.43 3.87
C HIS A 40 -3.55 -14.95 3.59
N ALA A 41 -4.11 -14.37 2.53
CA ALA A 41 -4.00 -12.94 2.28
C ALA A 41 -4.66 -12.12 3.41
N GLN A 42 -5.79 -12.60 3.94
CA GLN A 42 -6.46 -11.99 5.07
C GLN A 42 -5.68 -12.16 6.38
N GLU A 43 -5.05 -13.30 6.61
CA GLU A 43 -4.17 -13.56 7.76
C GLU A 43 -2.94 -12.66 7.75
N LEU A 44 -2.29 -12.50 6.60
CA LEU A 44 -1.16 -11.57 6.45
C LEU A 44 -1.58 -10.13 6.74
N ALA A 45 -2.75 -9.71 6.23
CA ALA A 45 -3.29 -8.39 6.53
C ALA A 45 -3.59 -8.21 8.04
N LYS A 46 -4.15 -9.24 8.69
CA LYS A 46 -4.38 -9.25 10.14
C LYS A 46 -3.07 -9.16 10.92
N GLY A 47 -2.04 -9.91 10.54
CA GLY A 47 -0.72 -9.85 11.16
C GLY A 47 -0.10 -8.44 11.09
N GLN A 48 -0.21 -7.77 9.94
CA GLN A 48 0.26 -6.38 9.82
C GLN A 48 -0.53 -5.42 10.72
N LEU A 49 -1.84 -5.61 10.86
CA LEU A 49 -2.68 -4.81 11.76
C LEU A 49 -2.33 -5.03 13.23
N GLU A 50 -2.03 -6.27 13.62
CA GLU A 50 -1.61 -6.61 14.99
C GLU A 50 -0.27 -5.98 15.35
N ILE A 51 0.71 -6.03 14.44
CA ILE A 51 2.00 -5.36 14.62
C ILE A 51 1.79 -3.85 14.76
N ASN A 52 1.05 -3.23 13.84
CA ASN A 52 0.77 -1.79 13.90
C ASN A 52 0.07 -1.39 15.20
N LYS A 53 -0.84 -2.23 15.71
CA LYS A 53 -1.55 -2.00 16.98
C LYS A 53 -0.60 -2.15 18.17
N ALA A 54 0.27 -3.16 18.17
CA ALA A 54 1.26 -3.37 19.23
C ALA A 54 2.28 -2.22 19.26
N GLU A 55 2.75 -1.77 18.10
CA GLU A 55 3.63 -0.59 17.97
C GLU A 55 2.94 0.67 18.50
N ALA A 56 1.69 0.90 18.13
CA ALA A 56 0.90 2.04 18.61
C ALA A 56 0.63 1.99 20.13
N GLN A 57 0.57 0.80 20.72
CA GLN A 57 0.39 0.60 22.17
C GLN A 57 1.70 0.63 22.96
N SER A 58 2.85 0.70 22.28
CA SER A 58 4.15 0.78 22.93
C SER A 58 4.26 2.02 23.81
N ARG A 59 4.81 1.86 25.03
CA ARG A 59 5.16 3.00 25.91
C ARG A 59 6.28 3.87 25.33
N ASN A 60 7.05 3.37 24.37
CA ASN A 60 8.12 4.12 23.73
C ASN A 60 7.54 5.04 22.65
N VAL A 61 7.66 6.36 22.86
CA VAL A 61 7.18 7.41 21.94
C VAL A 61 7.82 7.29 20.55
N PHE A 62 9.06 6.79 20.45
CA PHE A 62 9.70 6.58 19.14
C PHE A 62 9.06 5.42 18.36
N VAL A 63 8.55 4.39 19.05
CA VAL A 63 7.90 3.23 18.43
C VAL A 63 6.43 3.49 18.13
N ALA A 64 5.71 4.14 19.05
CA ALA A 64 4.30 4.49 18.82
C ALA A 64 4.13 5.71 17.89
N GLY A 65 5.11 6.61 17.87
CA GLY A 65 5.00 7.92 17.25
C GLY A 65 5.55 8.04 15.83
N TRP A 66 6.36 7.10 15.34
CA TRP A 66 6.99 7.24 14.02
C TRP A 66 5.96 7.35 12.89
N ARG A 67 4.91 6.52 12.92
CA ARG A 67 3.86 6.49 11.89
C ARG A 67 2.98 7.76 11.92
N PRO A 68 2.50 8.23 13.09
CA PRO A 68 1.89 9.55 13.22
C PRO A 68 2.82 10.69 12.76
N PHE A 69 4.10 10.66 13.14
CA PHE A 69 5.05 11.73 12.83
C PHE A 69 5.20 11.93 11.32
N ILE A 70 5.47 10.86 10.56
CA ILE A 70 5.57 10.97 9.10
C ILE A 70 4.23 11.44 8.50
N GLY A 71 3.10 10.96 9.04
CA GLY A 71 1.77 11.43 8.63
C GLY A 71 1.57 12.93 8.83
N TRP A 72 2.00 13.48 9.96
CA TRP A 72 1.97 14.91 10.23
C TRP A 72 2.91 15.70 9.32
N VAL A 73 4.13 15.22 9.06
CA VAL A 73 5.07 15.87 8.14
C VAL A 73 4.48 15.93 6.72
N CYS A 74 3.94 14.81 6.24
CA CYS A 74 3.27 14.77 4.94
C CYS A 74 2.03 15.69 4.91
N GLY A 75 1.21 15.69 5.96
CA GLY A 75 0.03 16.55 6.07
C GLY A 75 0.36 18.04 6.09
N VAL A 76 1.39 18.45 6.86
CA VAL A 76 1.86 19.83 6.93
C VAL A 76 2.40 20.29 5.59
N ALA A 77 3.18 19.46 4.90
CA ALA A 77 3.74 19.85 3.60
C ALA A 77 2.66 19.90 2.50
N MET A 78 1.63 19.05 2.54
CA MET A 78 0.45 19.22 1.68
C MET A 78 -0.33 20.49 2.02
N ALA A 79 -0.57 20.77 3.30
CA ALA A 79 -1.24 22.00 3.73
C ALA A 79 -0.46 23.25 3.31
N TYR A 80 0.87 23.21 3.38
CA TYR A 80 1.73 24.29 2.90
C TYR A 80 1.53 24.55 1.40
N ASN A 81 1.67 23.52 0.56
CA ASN A 81 1.54 23.68 -0.89
C ASN A 81 0.14 24.11 -1.34
N TYR A 82 -0.91 23.53 -0.76
CA TYR A 82 -2.27 23.71 -1.28
C TYR A 82 -3.10 24.77 -0.56
N VAL A 83 -2.74 25.14 0.66
CA VAL A 83 -3.52 26.10 1.46
C VAL A 83 -2.68 27.32 1.80
N VAL A 84 -1.51 27.12 2.44
CA VAL A 84 -0.71 28.24 2.94
C VAL A 84 -0.06 29.03 1.78
N GLN A 85 0.57 28.35 0.82
CA GLN A 85 1.24 28.98 -0.31
C GLN A 85 0.29 29.86 -1.15
N PRO A 86 -0.91 29.42 -1.60
CA PRO A 86 -1.80 30.29 -2.35
C PRO A 86 -2.36 31.45 -1.53
N ILE A 87 -2.64 31.27 -0.23
CA ILE A 87 -3.06 32.35 0.66
C ILE A 87 -1.93 33.38 0.84
N LEU A 88 -0.69 32.93 1.00
CA LEU A 88 0.48 33.80 1.11
C LEU A 88 0.74 34.55 -0.20
N ILE A 89 0.69 33.89 -1.36
CA ILE A 89 0.82 34.56 -2.67
C ILE A 89 -0.28 35.61 -2.85
N PHE A 90 -1.54 35.26 -2.52
CA PHE A 90 -2.65 36.18 -2.61
C PHE A 90 -2.46 37.42 -1.72
N THR A 91 -2.12 37.21 -0.45
CA THR A 91 -1.90 38.31 0.51
C THR A 91 -0.68 39.16 0.14
N LEU A 92 0.45 38.55 -0.21
CA LEU A 92 1.66 39.25 -0.62
C LEU A 92 1.46 40.06 -1.92
N ALA A 93 0.67 39.54 -2.87
CA ALA A 93 0.28 40.27 -4.07
C ALA A 93 -0.59 41.51 -3.77
N GLN A 94 -1.38 41.51 -2.68
CA GLN A 94 -2.11 42.71 -2.24
C GLN A 94 -1.19 43.79 -1.64
N PHE A 95 0.00 43.42 -1.18
CA PHE A 95 1.00 44.33 -0.62
C PHE A 95 2.15 44.65 -1.59
N ASP A 96 2.00 44.34 -2.89
CA ASP A 96 3.02 44.52 -3.95
C ASP A 96 4.35 43.78 -3.69
N TYR A 97 4.36 42.78 -2.81
CA TYR A 97 5.50 41.91 -2.57
C TYR A 97 5.39 40.64 -3.41
N LEU A 98 5.90 40.65 -4.64
CA LEU A 98 5.93 39.45 -5.48
C LEU A 98 7.15 38.59 -5.15
N VAL A 99 7.07 37.85 -4.04
CA VAL A 99 8.08 36.86 -3.68
C VAL A 99 7.66 35.48 -4.20
N ALA A 100 8.55 34.82 -4.94
CA ALA A 100 8.38 33.42 -5.32
C ALA A 100 8.57 32.54 -4.08
N LEU A 101 7.46 32.06 -3.51
CA LEU A 101 7.51 31.10 -2.41
C LEU A 101 8.03 29.75 -2.92
N PRO A 102 8.96 29.09 -2.20
CA PRO A 102 9.45 27.78 -2.59
C PRO A 102 8.28 26.79 -2.56
N ALA A 103 8.06 26.10 -3.68
CA ALA A 103 7.13 24.98 -3.77
C ALA A 103 7.81 23.74 -3.18
N LEU A 104 7.10 22.99 -2.33
CA LEU A 104 7.57 21.69 -1.88
C LEU A 104 7.27 20.66 -2.96
N ASP A 105 8.25 19.85 -3.35
CA ASP A 105 8.06 18.83 -4.38
C ASP A 105 7.17 17.68 -3.86
N LEU A 106 5.96 17.62 -4.40
CA LEU A 106 5.01 16.54 -4.11
C LEU A 106 5.49 15.20 -4.67
N GLY A 107 6.35 15.19 -5.70
CA GLY A 107 6.92 14.00 -6.31
C GLY A 107 7.72 13.15 -5.33
N GLU A 108 8.45 13.78 -4.40
CA GLU A 108 9.22 13.08 -3.37
C GLU A 108 8.34 12.58 -2.21
N MET A 109 7.21 13.26 -1.97
CA MET A 109 6.31 12.96 -0.86
C MET A 109 5.28 11.86 -1.18
N MET A 110 4.83 11.79 -2.43
CA MET A 110 3.80 10.83 -2.87
C MET A 110 4.20 9.35 -2.66
N PRO A 111 5.44 8.92 -2.92
CA PRO A 111 5.90 7.56 -2.60
C PRO A 111 5.80 7.23 -1.11
N VAL A 112 6.13 8.19 -0.24
CA VAL A 112 6.09 8.03 1.22
C VAL A 112 4.65 7.89 1.70
N LEU A 113 3.75 8.76 1.24
CA LEU A 113 2.32 8.70 1.52
C LEU A 113 1.68 7.38 1.04
N MET A 114 1.95 6.98 -0.20
CA MET A 114 1.44 5.72 -0.77
C MET A 114 1.97 4.50 -0.02
N GLY A 115 3.26 4.52 0.37
CA GLY A 115 3.88 3.49 1.18
C GLY A 115 3.20 3.34 2.54
N MET A 116 2.91 4.45 3.23
CA MET A 116 2.24 4.44 4.53
C MET A 116 0.77 4.02 4.49
N LEU A 117 0.06 4.37 3.42
CA LEU A 117 -1.34 3.97 3.20
C LEU A 117 -1.48 2.50 2.79
N GLY A 118 -0.37 1.77 2.62
CA GLY A 118 -0.37 0.39 2.14
C GLY A 118 -0.74 0.28 0.65
N LEU A 119 -0.82 1.41 -0.06
CA LEU A 119 -1.03 1.52 -1.50
C LEU A 119 0.29 1.38 -2.26
N GLY A 120 1.15 0.48 -1.80
CA GLY A 120 2.44 0.21 -2.43
C GLY A 120 2.23 -0.24 -3.87
N SER A 121 2.68 0.59 -4.82
CA SER A 121 2.53 0.37 -6.26
C SER A 121 3.11 -0.97 -6.72
N LEU A 122 4.02 -1.57 -5.95
CA LEU A 122 4.65 -2.87 -6.25
C LEU A 122 3.63 -3.98 -6.53
N ARG A 123 2.52 -4.06 -5.78
CA ARG A 123 1.53 -5.15 -5.98
C ARG A 123 0.66 -4.92 -7.22
N SER A 124 0.32 -3.67 -7.50
CA SER A 124 -0.40 -3.29 -8.72
C SER A 124 0.50 -3.39 -9.96
N PHE A 125 1.79 -3.12 -9.80
CA PHE A 125 2.79 -3.20 -10.85
C PHE A 125 3.16 -4.65 -11.18
N GLU A 126 3.22 -5.54 -10.18
CA GLU A 126 3.35 -7.00 -10.37
C GLU A 126 2.14 -7.59 -11.10
N LYS A 127 0.92 -7.11 -10.80
CA LYS A 127 -0.32 -7.48 -11.52
C LYS A 127 -0.35 -6.95 -12.94
N TYR A 128 0.03 -5.69 -13.13
CA TYR A 128 0.09 -5.07 -14.46
C TYR A 128 1.13 -5.74 -15.37
N LYS A 129 2.28 -6.16 -14.82
CA LYS A 129 3.30 -6.93 -15.56
C LYS A 129 2.94 -8.40 -15.75
N GLY A 130 1.79 -8.87 -15.26
CA GLY A 130 1.37 -10.26 -15.38
C GLY A 130 2.23 -11.26 -14.59
N ILE A 131 3.05 -10.79 -13.65
CA ILE A 131 3.93 -11.61 -12.80
C ILE A 131 3.13 -12.17 -11.62
N ALA A 132 2.13 -11.43 -11.14
CA ALA A 132 1.08 -11.95 -10.27
C ALA A 132 -0.25 -11.87 -11.03
N LYS A 133 -0.79 -13.01 -11.49
CA LYS A 133 -2.20 -13.09 -11.89
C LYS A 133 -3.09 -12.91 -10.66
#